data_AF-E2CQJ8-F1
#
_entry.id   AF-E2CQJ8-F1
#
_cell.length_a   1.000
_cell.length_b   1.000
_cell.length_c   1.000
_cell.angle_alpha   90.00
_cell.angle_beta   90.00
_cell.angle_gamma   90.00
#
_symmetry.space_group_name_H-M   'P 1'
#
loop_
_entity.id
_entity.type
_entity.pdbx_description
1 polymer ?
#
loop_
_entity_poly.entity_id
_entity_poly.type
_entity_poly.pdbx_seq_one_letter_code
_entity_poly.pdbx_strand_id
1 'polypeptide(L)'
;MTVATASTIATYDVDLIRQDFPILSREVYGKPLVYLDNGASAQKPTVVIDAVSHAYRHEYSNVHRGLHFLSNTATDNYEAAREKVRRFLNAPTVDEIVFTRSTTEAINLVSYGMGHEFEPGDEIVLSIMEHHSNIVPWHSTASAMVLSSSGFMCVRTARLIWMHSSTRYLTRQSLSPSLICPTFLERLFR
;
A
#
# COMPACT_ATOMS: atom_id res chain seq x y z
N MET A 1 -30.40 -35.75 20.57
CA MET A 1 -29.15 -35.12 20.11
C MET A 1 -29.31 -34.81 18.63
N THR A 2 -29.69 -33.57 18.31
CA THR A 2 -29.89 -33.14 16.93
C THR A 2 -28.60 -32.46 16.49
N VAL A 3 -27.85 -33.11 15.59
CA VAL A 3 -26.62 -32.57 15.02
C VAL A 3 -27.00 -31.40 14.12
N ALA A 4 -26.49 -30.20 14.44
CA ALA A 4 -26.66 -29.02 13.60
C ALA A 4 -26.02 -29.28 12.23
N THR A 5 -26.82 -29.17 11.18
CA THR A 5 -26.43 -29.31 9.78
C THR A 5 -25.47 -28.19 9.37
N ALA A 6 -24.46 -28.56 8.60
CA ALA A 6 -23.40 -27.69 8.09
C ALA A 6 -23.95 -26.43 7.39
N SER A 7 -23.35 -25.29 7.71
CA SER A 7 -23.55 -24.00 7.03
C SER A 7 -23.25 -24.16 5.54
N THR A 8 -24.24 -23.97 4.68
CA THR A 8 -24.07 -23.84 3.24
C THR A 8 -23.12 -22.69 2.94
N ILE A 9 -21.93 -23.01 2.40
CA ILE A 9 -21.03 -22.03 1.83
C ILE A 9 -21.77 -21.40 0.64
N ALA A 10 -22.06 -20.09 0.70
CA ALA A 10 -22.63 -19.38 -0.43
C ALA A 10 -21.68 -19.52 -1.64
N THR A 11 -22.19 -20.05 -2.75
CA THR A 11 -21.45 -20.19 -4.01
C THR A 11 -21.09 -18.81 -4.57
N TYR A 12 -19.86 -18.67 -5.06
CA TYR A 12 -19.36 -17.42 -5.67
C TYR A 12 -19.97 -17.22 -7.07
N ASP A 13 -20.90 -16.27 -7.20
CA ASP A 13 -21.55 -15.92 -8.46
C ASP A 13 -20.85 -14.71 -9.11
N VAL A 14 -20.03 -14.98 -10.13
CA VAL A 14 -19.26 -13.95 -10.83
C VAL A 14 -20.14 -13.04 -11.70
N ASP A 15 -21.25 -13.55 -12.24
CA ASP A 15 -22.11 -12.78 -13.14
C ASP A 15 -22.94 -11.77 -12.35
N LEU A 16 -23.35 -12.13 -11.13
CA LEU A 16 -23.93 -11.18 -10.19
C LEU A 16 -22.93 -10.07 -9.82
N ILE A 17 -21.70 -10.44 -9.44
CA ILE A 17 -20.66 -9.46 -9.07
C ILE A 17 -20.31 -8.52 -10.23
N ARG A 18 -20.27 -9.02 -11.47
CA ARG A 18 -19.97 -8.18 -12.66
C ARG A 18 -20.98 -7.06 -12.86
N GLN A 19 -22.23 -7.24 -12.43
CA GLN A 19 -23.26 -6.20 -12.53
C GLN A 19 -22.95 -4.98 -11.66
N ASP A 20 -22.18 -5.15 -10.58
CA ASP A 20 -21.74 -4.02 -9.74
C ASP A 20 -20.70 -3.14 -10.43
N PHE A 21 -20.08 -3.58 -11.53
CA PHE A 21 -19.03 -2.85 -12.24
C PHE A 21 -19.55 -2.30 -13.58
N PRO A 22 -20.14 -1.09 -13.61
CA PRO A 22 -20.87 -0.59 -14.77
C PRO A 22 -20.00 -0.47 -16.03
N ILE A 23 -18.68 -0.28 -15.89
CA ILE A 23 -17.77 -0.20 -17.05
C ILE A 23 -17.66 -1.53 -17.82
N LEU A 24 -17.93 -2.67 -17.19
CA LEU A 24 -17.76 -3.98 -17.80
C LEU A 24 -18.85 -4.33 -18.83
N SER A 25 -19.95 -3.57 -18.88
CA SER A 25 -20.97 -3.68 -19.94
C SER A 25 -20.62 -2.91 -21.21
N ARG A 26 -19.53 -2.12 -21.20
CA ARG A 26 -19.12 -1.28 -22.32
C ARG A 26 -18.55 -2.10 -23.48
N GLU A 27 -18.76 -1.61 -24.69
CA GLU A 27 -18.05 -2.07 -25.88
C GLU A 27 -16.85 -1.17 -26.21
N VAL A 28 -15.77 -1.80 -26.67
CA VAL A 28 -14.55 -1.15 -27.15
C VAL A 28 -14.26 -1.72 -28.54
N TYR A 29 -14.20 -0.85 -29.55
CA TYR A 29 -14.07 -1.23 -30.97
C TYR A 29 -15.17 -2.22 -31.45
N GLY A 30 -16.41 -2.02 -30.98
CA GLY A 30 -17.56 -2.86 -31.35
C GLY A 30 -17.51 -4.28 -30.78
N LYS A 31 -16.73 -4.52 -29.72
CA LYS A 31 -16.64 -5.80 -29.01
C LYS A 31 -16.81 -5.59 -27.51
N PRO A 32 -17.36 -6.56 -26.77
CA PRO A 32 -17.45 -6.48 -25.31
C PRO A 32 -16.08 -6.26 -24.66
N LEU A 33 -16.02 -5.39 -23.65
CA LEU A 33 -14.80 -5.13 -22.91
C LEU A 33 -14.32 -6.38 -22.15
N VAL A 34 -13.11 -6.82 -22.45
CA VAL A 34 -12.36 -7.83 -21.66
C VAL A 34 -11.17 -7.11 -21.03
N TYR A 35 -11.33 -6.68 -19.77
CA TYR A 35 -10.31 -5.90 -19.05
C TYR A 35 -9.35 -6.80 -18.27
N LEU A 36 -8.13 -6.99 -18.78
CA LEU A 36 -7.10 -7.86 -18.20
C LEU A 36 -5.87 -7.10 -17.68
N ASP A 37 -6.05 -5.82 -17.33
CA ASP A 37 -4.98 -4.93 -16.85
C ASP A 37 -5.19 -4.52 -15.36
N ASN A 38 -5.80 -5.42 -14.58
CA ASN A 38 -6.16 -5.14 -13.17
C ASN A 38 -4.92 -4.97 -12.25
N GLY A 39 -3.76 -5.49 -12.65
CA GLY A 39 -2.50 -5.30 -11.93
C GLY A 39 -1.99 -3.87 -11.95
N ALA A 40 -2.37 -3.07 -12.96
CA ALA A 40 -2.08 -1.64 -13.01
C ALA A 40 -3.13 -0.84 -12.23
N SER A 41 -4.43 -1.10 -12.46
CA SER A 41 -5.53 -0.52 -11.67
C SER A 41 -6.82 -1.31 -11.85
N ALA A 42 -7.55 -1.59 -10.78
CA ALA A 42 -8.83 -2.29 -10.86
C ALA A 42 -9.98 -1.37 -11.29
N GLN A 43 -11.05 -1.95 -11.83
CA GLN A 43 -12.32 -1.25 -12.04
C GLN A 43 -13.08 -1.05 -10.72
N LYS A 44 -14.05 -0.14 -10.72
CA LYS A 44 -14.65 0.42 -9.50
C LYS A 44 -16.12 -0.03 -9.48
N PRO A 45 -16.59 -0.67 -8.40
CA PRO A 45 -18.00 -1.01 -8.31
C PRO A 45 -18.84 0.24 -8.03
N THR A 46 -20.13 0.19 -8.38
CA THR A 46 -21.09 1.31 -8.22
C THR A 46 -21.11 1.85 -6.80
N VAL A 47 -21.07 0.97 -5.78
CA VAL A 47 -21.06 1.39 -4.37
C VAL A 47 -19.88 2.31 -4.00
N VAL A 48 -18.72 2.15 -4.65
CA VAL A 48 -17.55 3.03 -4.44
C VAL A 48 -17.76 4.37 -5.14
N ILE A 49 -18.26 4.33 -6.38
CA ILE A 49 -18.55 5.53 -7.18
C ILE A 49 -19.60 6.39 -6.48
N ASP A 50 -20.66 5.77 -5.96
CA ASP A 50 -21.75 6.42 -5.26
C ASP A 50 -21.29 7.00 -3.93
N ALA A 51 -20.48 6.29 -3.15
CA ALA A 51 -19.93 6.80 -1.89
C ALA A 51 -19.10 8.07 -2.10
N VAL A 52 -18.22 8.09 -3.11
CA VAL A 52 -17.44 9.28 -3.47
C VAL A 52 -18.35 10.41 -3.94
N SER A 53 -19.30 10.10 -4.82
CA SER A 53 -20.24 11.09 -5.36
C SER A 53 -21.12 11.71 -4.27
N HIS A 54 -21.59 10.89 -3.32
CA HIS A 54 -22.39 11.33 -2.17
C HIS A 54 -21.59 12.24 -1.26
N ALA A 55 -20.37 11.85 -0.90
CA ALA A 55 -19.49 12.66 -0.07
C ALA A 55 -19.30 14.07 -0.66
N TYR A 56 -19.03 14.17 -1.98
CA TYR A 56 -18.85 15.46 -2.65
C TYR A 56 -20.14 16.27 -2.80
N ARG A 57 -21.29 15.63 -3.03
CA ARG A 57 -22.56 16.33 -3.26
C ARG A 57 -23.26 16.78 -1.98
N HIS A 58 -23.09 16.04 -0.88
CA HIS A 58 -23.94 16.19 0.30
C HIS A 58 -23.18 16.44 1.60
N GLU A 59 -21.92 16.02 1.71
CA GLU A 59 -21.21 15.94 3.00
C GLU A 59 -19.83 16.63 3.00
N TYR A 60 -19.47 17.31 1.91
CA TYR A 60 -18.12 17.82 1.72
C TYR A 60 -17.77 19.00 2.63
N SER A 61 -16.70 18.85 3.39
CA SER A 61 -15.98 19.92 4.07
C SER A 61 -14.55 19.48 4.41
N ASN A 62 -13.72 20.42 4.84
CA ASN A 62 -12.43 20.07 5.43
C ASN A 62 -12.64 19.35 6.78
N VAL A 63 -11.90 18.28 6.97
CA VAL A 63 -11.86 17.51 8.22
C VAL A 63 -11.09 18.25 9.31
N HIS A 64 -11.41 17.98 10.58
CA HIS A 64 -10.75 18.48 11.79
C HIS A 64 -10.69 20.00 12.00
N ARG A 65 -11.32 20.82 11.14
CA ARG A 65 -11.12 22.28 11.11
C ARG A 65 -12.38 23.12 11.34
N GLY A 66 -13.55 22.52 11.54
CA GLY A 66 -14.81 23.27 11.69
C GLY A 66 -15.67 22.76 12.84
N LEU A 67 -16.34 23.69 13.52
CA LEU A 67 -17.35 23.40 14.54
C LEU A 67 -18.76 23.21 13.93
N HIS A 68 -18.89 23.29 12.61
CA HIS A 68 -20.15 23.22 11.90
C HIS A 68 -20.45 21.80 11.43
N PHE A 69 -21.74 21.52 11.21
CA PHE A 69 -22.27 20.20 10.87
C PHE A 69 -21.45 19.44 9.82
N LEU A 70 -21.23 20.03 8.63
CA LEU A 70 -20.52 19.36 7.54
C LEU A 70 -19.05 19.02 7.86
N SER A 71 -18.36 19.80 8.70
CA SER A 71 -16.98 19.48 9.08
C SER A 71 -16.93 18.31 10.05
N ASN A 72 -17.88 18.25 10.99
CA ASN A 72 -18.03 17.10 11.88
C ASN A 72 -18.38 15.83 11.09
N THR A 73 -19.39 15.89 10.21
CA THR A 73 -19.77 14.76 9.35
C THR A 73 -18.61 14.26 8.48
N ALA A 74 -17.87 15.17 7.83
CA ALA A 74 -16.70 14.79 7.04
C ALA A 74 -15.60 14.14 7.90
N THR A 75 -15.38 14.65 9.11
CA THR A 75 -14.38 14.11 10.06
C THR A 75 -14.78 12.71 10.53
N ASP A 76 -16.03 12.52 10.93
CA ASP A 76 -16.55 11.24 11.40
C ASP A 76 -16.44 10.17 10.28
N ASN A 77 -16.80 10.53 9.05
CA ASN A 77 -16.68 9.64 7.89
C ASN A 77 -15.21 9.28 7.57
N TYR A 78 -14.31 10.25 7.68
CA TYR A 78 -12.87 10.04 7.43
C TYR A 78 -12.25 9.11 8.48
N GLU A 79 -12.55 9.32 9.77
CA GLU A 79 -12.05 8.45 10.84
C GLU A 79 -12.74 7.07 10.84
N ALA A 80 -14.01 6.99 10.45
CA ALA A 80 -14.68 5.71 10.22
C ALA A 80 -14.03 4.93 9.08
N ALA A 81 -13.54 5.60 8.03
CA ALA A 81 -12.77 4.95 6.97
C ALA A 81 -11.42 4.43 7.51
N ARG A 82 -10.74 5.19 8.38
CA ARG A 82 -9.50 4.75 9.05
C ARG A 82 -9.71 3.49 9.88
N GLU A 83 -10.77 3.42 10.67
CA GLU A 83 -11.10 2.24 11.48
C GLU A 83 -11.45 1.02 10.59
N LYS A 84 -12.11 1.21 9.46
CA LYS A 84 -12.35 0.13 8.49
C LYS A 84 -11.04 -0.42 7.92
N VAL A 85 -10.08 0.45 7.59
CA VAL A 85 -8.74 0.03 7.12
C VAL A 85 -7.98 -0.68 8.22
N ARG A 86 -8.00 -0.17 9.45
CA ARG A 86 -7.39 -0.83 10.62
C ARG A 86 -7.93 -2.25 10.79
N ARG A 87 -9.26 -2.43 10.73
CA ARG A 87 -9.90 -3.77 10.77
C ARG A 87 -9.46 -4.65 9.62
N PHE A 88 -9.46 -4.13 8.40
CA PHE A 88 -9.11 -4.87 7.20
C PHE A 88 -7.67 -5.42 7.25
N LEU A 89 -6.73 -4.61 7.76
CA LEU A 89 -5.33 -4.99 7.95
C LEU A 89 -5.06 -5.69 9.29
N ASN A 90 -6.06 -5.79 10.16
CA ASN A 90 -5.94 -6.29 11.53
C ASN A 90 -4.83 -5.57 12.35
N ALA A 91 -4.69 -4.26 12.18
CA ALA A 91 -3.72 -3.47 12.93
C ALA A 91 -4.18 -3.25 14.39
N PRO A 92 -3.28 -3.23 15.38
CA PRO A 92 -3.61 -2.99 16.79
C PRO A 92 -4.41 -1.71 17.07
N THR A 93 -4.03 -0.58 16.45
CA THR A 93 -4.67 0.72 16.67
C THR A 93 -4.85 1.51 15.36
N VAL A 94 -5.80 2.44 15.34
CA VAL A 94 -6.00 3.39 14.23
C VAL A 94 -4.81 4.33 14.05
N ASP A 95 -4.04 4.58 15.11
CA ASP A 95 -2.86 5.46 15.08
C ASP A 95 -1.72 4.89 14.22
N GLU A 96 -1.74 3.58 13.95
CA GLU A 96 -0.80 2.90 13.05
C GLU A 96 -1.25 2.96 11.58
N ILE A 97 -2.41 3.56 11.29
CA ILE A 97 -2.94 3.72 9.94
C ILE A 97 -2.71 5.15 9.46
N VAL A 98 -1.73 5.33 8.59
CA VAL A 98 -1.45 6.62 7.92
C VAL A 98 -1.98 6.60 6.50
N PHE A 99 -2.94 7.48 6.19
CA PHE A 99 -3.42 7.66 4.83
C PHE A 99 -2.40 8.44 4.00
N THR A 100 -2.00 7.86 2.87
CA THR A 100 -1.19 8.48 1.84
C THR A 100 -1.92 8.39 0.49
N ARG A 101 -1.43 9.13 -0.50
CA ARG A 101 -1.96 9.13 -1.87
C ARG A 101 -1.77 7.80 -2.58
N SER A 102 -0.69 7.08 -2.28
CA SER A 102 -0.35 5.81 -2.94
C SER A 102 0.71 5.03 -2.16
N THR A 103 0.90 3.76 -2.55
CA THR A 103 2.00 2.92 -2.04
C THR A 103 3.37 3.57 -2.24
N THR A 104 3.59 4.24 -3.37
CA THR A 104 4.84 4.97 -3.63
C THR A 104 5.08 6.06 -2.58
N GLU A 105 4.06 6.84 -2.24
CA GLU A 105 4.20 7.88 -1.22
C GLU A 105 4.38 7.28 0.18
N ALA A 106 3.70 6.18 0.50
CA ALA A 106 3.90 5.47 1.77
C ALA A 106 5.35 4.98 1.93
N ILE A 107 5.95 4.38 0.90
CA ILE A 107 7.34 3.92 0.96
C ILE A 107 8.30 5.10 1.10
N ASN A 108 8.07 6.21 0.37
CA ASN A 108 8.87 7.41 0.51
C ASN A 108 8.77 8.01 1.92
N LEU A 109 7.57 8.03 2.51
CA LEU A 109 7.36 8.52 3.87
C LEU A 109 8.23 7.74 4.87
N VAL A 110 8.26 6.42 4.75
CA VAL A 110 9.10 5.57 5.60
C VAL A 110 10.58 5.81 5.31
N SER A 111 11.00 5.80 4.04
CA SER A 111 12.43 5.95 3.69
C SER A 111 13.00 7.29 4.14
N TYR A 112 12.27 8.39 3.94
CA TYR A 112 12.70 9.71 4.38
C TYR A 112 12.58 9.88 5.90
N GLY A 113 11.54 9.32 6.53
CA GLY A 113 11.35 9.39 7.97
C GLY A 113 12.45 8.65 8.75
N MET A 114 12.82 7.45 8.30
CA MET A 114 13.85 6.62 8.94
C MET A 114 15.25 6.87 8.42
N GLY A 115 15.43 7.61 7.32
CA GLY A 115 16.72 7.74 6.64
C GLY A 115 17.88 8.24 7.50
N HIS A 116 17.56 9.01 8.55
CA HIS A 116 18.55 9.54 9.50
C HIS A 116 19.09 8.49 10.48
N GLU A 117 18.36 7.38 10.68
CA GLU A 117 18.72 6.27 11.58
C GLU A 117 19.81 5.38 10.99
N PHE A 118 20.03 5.41 9.66
CA PHE A 118 21.06 4.60 9.02
C PHE A 118 22.45 5.23 9.10
N GLU A 119 23.41 4.40 9.48
CA GLU A 119 24.84 4.70 9.56
C GLU A 119 25.62 4.06 8.40
N PRO A 120 26.82 4.58 8.07
CA PRO A 120 27.69 3.93 7.10
C PRO A 120 27.98 2.47 7.49
N GLY A 121 27.71 1.54 6.58
CA GLY A 121 27.87 0.11 6.82
C GLY A 121 26.58 -0.64 7.13
N ASP A 122 25.48 0.07 7.39
CA ASP A 122 24.15 -0.55 7.45
C ASP A 122 23.73 -1.15 6.10
N GLU A 123 22.85 -2.14 6.14
CA GLU A 123 22.36 -2.82 4.94
C GLU A 123 20.85 -2.71 4.81
N ILE A 124 20.40 -2.31 3.61
CA ILE A 124 18.99 -2.31 3.21
C ILE A 124 18.82 -3.45 2.20
N VAL A 125 18.05 -4.46 2.58
CA VAL A 125 17.88 -5.67 1.78
C VAL A 125 16.57 -5.61 1.00
N LEU A 126 16.67 -5.77 -0.32
CA LEU A 126 15.55 -5.80 -1.26
C LEU A 126 15.51 -7.14 -2.02
N SER A 127 14.36 -7.52 -2.55
CA SER A 127 14.29 -8.66 -3.48
C SER A 127 14.62 -8.22 -4.92
N ILE A 128 14.98 -9.17 -5.78
CA ILE A 128 15.15 -8.89 -7.23
C ILE A 128 13.85 -8.54 -7.95
N MET A 129 12.70 -8.74 -7.29
CA MET A 129 11.39 -8.58 -7.89
C MET A 129 10.73 -7.25 -7.50
N GLU A 130 11.43 -6.40 -6.74
CA GLU A 130 10.83 -5.15 -6.27
C GLU A 130 10.36 -4.26 -7.43
N HIS A 131 9.13 -3.79 -7.33
CA HIS A 131 8.64 -2.71 -8.17
C HIS A 131 9.48 -1.44 -7.93
N HIS A 132 9.67 -0.60 -8.95
CA HIS A 132 10.52 0.60 -8.86
C HIS A 132 10.18 1.53 -7.70
N SER A 133 8.90 1.60 -7.29
CA SER A 133 8.45 2.37 -6.12
C SER A 133 9.07 1.92 -4.80
N ASN A 134 9.54 0.66 -4.71
CA ASN A 134 10.22 0.08 -3.56
C ASN A 134 11.73 -0.08 -3.77
N ILE A 135 12.31 0.57 -4.79
CA ILE A 135 13.77 0.60 -5.02
C ILE A 135 14.29 2.04 -4.92
N VAL A 136 13.69 2.96 -5.68
CA VAL A 136 14.17 4.34 -5.82
C VAL A 136 14.27 5.08 -4.48
N PRO A 137 13.28 4.99 -3.55
CA PRO A 137 13.34 5.75 -2.30
C PRO A 137 14.53 5.33 -1.41
N TRP A 138 14.84 4.03 -1.37
CA TRP A 138 15.97 3.50 -0.62
C TRP A 138 17.30 3.87 -1.25
N HIS A 139 17.39 3.84 -2.59
CA HIS A 139 18.58 4.32 -3.30
C HIS A 139 18.83 5.81 -3.01
N SER A 140 17.79 6.65 -3.08
CA SER A 140 17.89 8.08 -2.79
C SER A 140 18.30 8.36 -1.34
N THR A 141 17.78 7.59 -0.39
CA THR A 141 18.10 7.73 1.05
C THR A 141 19.53 7.24 1.36
N ALA A 142 19.93 6.09 0.81
CA ALA A 142 21.29 5.56 0.93
C ALA A 142 22.35 6.38 0.18
N SER A 143 21.93 7.19 -0.80
CA SER A 143 22.81 8.11 -1.53
C SER A 143 22.76 9.54 -1.01
N ALA A 144 21.92 9.83 0.00
CA ALA A 144 21.77 11.17 0.55
C ALA A 144 23.08 11.61 1.22
N MET A 145 23.72 12.62 0.62
CA MET A 145 24.96 13.22 1.12
C MET A 145 24.71 13.97 2.42
N VAL A 146 25.38 13.57 3.50
CA VAL A 146 25.47 14.39 4.73
C VAL A 146 26.78 15.17 4.66
N LEU A 147 26.69 16.50 4.67
CA LEU A 147 27.85 17.38 4.80
C LEU A 147 28.46 17.20 6.20
N SER A 148 29.65 16.62 6.26
CA SER A 148 30.45 16.59 7.48
C SER A 148 31.04 17.97 7.78
N SER A 149 31.06 18.36 9.05
CA SER A 149 31.72 19.56 9.58
C SER A 149 33.24 19.62 9.34
N SER A 150 33.85 18.57 8.78
CA SER A 150 35.27 18.50 8.39
C SER A 150 35.54 18.80 6.91
N GLY A 151 34.54 19.24 6.12
CA GLY A 151 34.74 19.67 4.73
C GLY A 151 35.05 18.53 3.74
N PHE A 152 34.91 17.27 4.17
CA PHE A 152 35.01 16.09 3.30
C PHE A 152 33.62 15.54 2.98
N MET A 153 33.42 15.22 1.70
CA MET A 153 32.24 14.53 1.16
C MET A 153 32.15 13.12 1.77
N CYS A 154 31.16 12.86 2.62
CA CYS A 154 30.87 11.52 3.15
C CYS A 154 29.61 10.99 2.46
N VAL A 155 29.77 9.94 1.66
CA VAL A 155 28.64 9.16 1.14
C VAL A 155 28.28 8.15 2.23
N ARG A 156 27.12 8.31 2.88
CA ARG A 156 26.60 7.34 3.86
C ARG A 156 26.11 6.09 3.11
N THR A 157 26.99 5.18 2.72
CA THR A 157 26.54 3.98 2.01
C THR A 157 25.86 3.00 2.96
N ALA A 158 24.52 2.95 2.91
CA ALA A 158 23.83 1.69 3.14
C ALA A 158 23.97 0.82 1.88
N ARG A 159 24.33 -0.46 2.03
CA ARG A 159 24.50 -1.36 0.87
C ARG A 159 23.15 -1.95 0.46
N LEU A 160 22.78 -1.76 -0.81
CA LEU A 160 21.60 -2.39 -1.41
C LEU A 160 21.95 -3.81 -1.85
N ILE A 161 21.21 -4.81 -1.38
CA ILE A 161 21.54 -6.22 -1.67
C ILE A 161 20.31 -6.93 -2.21
N TRP A 162 20.50 -7.56 -3.37
CA TRP A 162 19.48 -8.22 -4.15
C TRP A 162 19.39 -9.70 -3.80
N MET A 163 18.26 -10.11 -3.21
CA MET A 163 18.09 -11.47 -2.73
C MET A 163 17.48 -12.39 -3.80
N HIS A 164 18.20 -13.44 -4.20
CA HIS A 164 17.72 -14.47 -5.13
C HIS A 164 17.06 -15.68 -4.41
N SER A 165 17.31 -15.85 -3.11
CA SER A 165 16.68 -16.85 -2.23
C SER A 165 16.77 -16.41 -0.76
N SER A 166 15.64 -16.37 -0.04
CA SER A 166 15.52 -15.80 1.32
C SER A 166 16.36 -16.47 2.40
N THR A 167 16.62 -17.77 2.27
CA THR A 167 17.28 -18.55 3.33
C THR A 167 18.80 -18.49 3.30
N ARG A 168 19.43 -18.25 2.14
CA ARG A 168 20.91 -18.29 2.03
C ARG A 168 21.59 -17.00 2.49
N TYR A 169 20.90 -15.87 2.44
CA TYR A 169 21.47 -14.56 2.76
C TYR A 169 21.69 -14.40 4.27
N LEU A 170 20.66 -14.66 5.06
CA LEU A 170 20.68 -14.51 6.52
C LEU A 170 21.64 -15.51 7.21
N THR A 171 21.91 -16.67 6.61
CA THR A 171 22.71 -17.72 7.27
C THR A 171 24.19 -17.76 6.87
N ARG A 172 24.62 -17.10 5.78
CA ARG A 172 26.00 -17.26 5.25
C ARG A 172 26.97 -16.14 5.62
N GLN A 173 26.52 -14.97 6.06
CA GLN A 173 27.42 -13.82 6.27
C GLN A 173 27.48 -13.26 7.69
N SER A 174 26.80 -13.82 8.69
CA SER A 174 26.69 -13.20 10.03
C SER A 174 26.26 -11.72 9.99
N LEU A 175 25.50 -11.34 8.96
CA LEU A 175 25.02 -9.97 8.78
C LEU A 175 23.65 -9.83 9.45
N SER A 176 23.50 -8.75 10.21
CA SER A 176 22.23 -8.33 10.82
C SER A 176 21.71 -7.16 10.00
N PRO A 177 20.80 -7.38 9.03
CA PRO A 177 20.31 -6.30 8.19
C PRO A 177 19.53 -5.29 9.03
N SER A 178 19.80 -4.01 8.81
CA SER A 178 19.14 -2.91 9.50
C SER A 178 17.70 -2.71 8.99
N LEU A 179 17.41 -3.11 7.74
CA LEU A 179 16.06 -3.13 7.17
C LEU A 179 15.87 -4.19 6.06
N ILE A 180 14.67 -4.80 6.00
CA ILE A 180 14.23 -5.70 4.93
C ILE A 180 12.89 -5.20 4.37
N CYS A 181 12.79 -4.97 3.06
CA CYS A 181 11.56 -4.45 2.42
C CYS A 181 11.12 -5.31 1.21
N PRO A 182 10.48 -6.47 1.43
CA PRO A 182 10.07 -7.35 0.35
C PRO A 182 8.68 -7.01 -0.22
N THR A 183 8.49 -7.20 -1.51
CA THR A 183 7.15 -7.28 -2.12
C THR A 183 6.38 -8.50 -1.59
N PHE A 184 5.08 -8.33 -1.28
CA PHE A 184 4.24 -9.37 -0.68
C PHE A 184 3.66 -10.37 -1.69
N LEU A 185 3.33 -9.95 -2.92
CA LEU A 185 2.71 -10.81 -3.93
C LEU A 185 3.30 -10.54 -5.32
N GLU A 186 3.92 -11.56 -5.91
CA GLU A 186 4.35 -11.51 -7.33
C GLU A 186 4.45 -12.90 -7.99
N ARG A 187 3.91 -13.95 -7.37
CA ARG A 187 4.12 -15.34 -7.77
C ARG A 187 3.12 -15.88 -8.80
N LEU A 188 2.69 -15.06 -9.78
CA LEU A 188 1.65 -15.46 -10.74
C LEU A 188 2.12 -15.63 -12.19
N PHE A 189 3.38 -15.33 -12.54
CA PHE A 189 3.90 -15.57 -13.89
C PHE A 189 5.35 -16.07 -13.87
N ARG A 190 5.55 -17.34 -13.47
CA ARG A 190 6.72 -18.16 -13.85
C ARG A 190 6.28 -19.60 -14.06
#